data_AF-A0A355WLL2-F1
#
_entry.id   AF-A0A355WLL2-F1
#
_cell.length_a   1.000
_cell.length_b   1.000
_cell.length_c   1.000
_cell.angle_alpha   90.00
_cell.angle_beta   90.00
_cell.angle_gamma   90.00
#
_symmetry.space_group_name_H-M   'P 1'
#
loop_
_entity.id
_entity.type
_entity.pdbx_description
1 polymer ?
#
loop_
_entity_poly.entity_id
_entity_poly.type
_entity_poly.pdbx_seq_one_letter_code
_entity_poly.pdbx_strand_id
1 'polypeptide(L)'
;DDMMNAGGYRVSPIEVETTLNTYPGIVESAAVSVEIKPDTFVIAAYYHSDIDLDQNTLAAFCAERLARYKCPRLFLRVTALPKGANNKLQRAALRKAFKVEE
;
A
#
# COMPACT_ATOMS: atom_id res chain seq x y z
N ASP A 1 -4.44 -5.93 16.41
CA ASP A 1 -4.84 -4.90 15.45
C ASP A 1 -3.56 -4.33 14.80
N ASP A 2 -3.29 -4.68 13.55
CA ASP A 2 -2.07 -4.24 12.84
C ASP A 2 -2.34 -2.83 12.31
N MET A 3 -1.83 -1.79 12.96
CA MET A 3 -2.08 -0.39 12.59
C MET A 3 -0.82 0.24 12.00
N MET A 4 -0.97 0.98 10.91
CA MET A 4 0.10 1.80 10.33
C MET A 4 0.01 3.25 10.82
N ASN A 5 1.16 3.90 10.95
CA ASN A 5 1.24 5.32 11.28
C ASN A 5 1.72 6.08 10.04
N ALA A 6 0.82 6.86 9.44
CA ALA A 6 1.11 7.69 8.28
C ALA A 6 0.96 9.16 8.67
N GLY A 7 2.06 9.78 9.09
CA GLY A 7 2.08 11.20 9.43
C GLY A 7 1.18 11.58 10.59
N GLY A 8 1.10 10.74 11.63
CA GLY A 8 0.29 10.98 12.83
C GLY A 8 -1.10 10.35 12.80
N TYR A 9 -1.52 9.79 11.67
CA TYR A 9 -2.80 9.08 11.56
C TYR A 9 -2.60 7.58 11.74
N ARG A 10 -3.38 6.98 12.64
CA ARG A 10 -3.50 5.53 12.77
C ARG A 10 -4.48 5.04 11.71
N VAL A 11 -3.98 4.29 10.74
CA VAL A 11 -4.80 3.74 9.66
C VAL A 11 -4.70 2.22 9.68
N SER A 12 -5.81 1.54 9.41
CA SER A 12 -5.81 0.09 9.24
C SER A 12 -5.34 -0.23 7.82
N PRO A 13 -4.25 -1.00 7.65
CA PRO A 13 -3.79 -1.43 6.33
C PRO A 13 -4.84 -2.33 5.66
N ILE A 14 -5.60 -3.11 6.43
CA ILE A 14 -6.64 -4.00 5.91
C ILE A 14 -7.71 -3.21 5.15
N GLU A 15 -8.13 -2.04 5.65
CA GLU A 15 -9.15 -1.22 4.98
C GLU A 15 -8.69 -0.74 3.60
N VAL A 16 -7.42 -0.34 3.50
CA VAL A 16 -6.79 0.08 2.24
C VAL A 16 -6.63 -1.10 1.29
N GLU A 17 -6.15 -2.24 1.80
CA GLU A 17 -5.95 -3.48 1.04
C GLU A 17 -7.28 -4.02 0.51
N THR A 18 -8.33 -4.07 1.34
CA THR A 18 -9.67 -4.50 0.92
C THR A 18 -10.21 -3.60 -0.18
N THR A 19 -10.01 -2.28 -0.07
CA THR A 19 -10.41 -1.36 -1.13
C THR A 19 -9.66 -1.68 -2.43
N LEU A 20 -8.33 -1.72 -2.41
CA LEU A 20 -7.52 -1.95 -3.61
C LEU A 20 -7.76 -3.32 -4.25
N ASN A 21 -7.97 -4.36 -3.45
CA ASN A 21 -8.28 -5.70 -3.95
C ASN A 21 -9.62 -5.78 -4.70
N THR A 22 -10.49 -4.76 -4.60
CA THR A 22 -11.72 -4.67 -5.41
C THR A 22 -11.53 -3.98 -6.76
N TYR A 23 -10.34 -3.41 -7.01
CA TYR A 23 -10.03 -2.75 -8.27
C TYR A 23 -9.77 -3.78 -9.38
N PRO A 24 -10.39 -3.65 -10.57
CA PRO A 24 -10.21 -4.60 -11.66
C PRO A 24 -8.75 -4.62 -12.13
N GLY A 25 -8.15 -5.81 -12.08
CA GLY A 25 -6.75 -6.05 -12.48
C GLY A 25 -5.77 -6.14 -11.32
N ILE A 26 -6.13 -5.73 -10.10
CA ILE A 26 -5.32 -6.04 -8.91
C ILE A 26 -5.60 -7.47 -8.48
N VAL A 27 -4.54 -8.29 -8.43
CA VAL A 27 -4.59 -9.67 -7.95
C VAL A 27 -4.47 -9.72 -6.43
N GLU A 28 -3.53 -8.95 -5.88
CA GLU A 28 -3.33 -8.81 -4.44
C GLU A 28 -2.66 -7.48 -4.12
N SER A 29 -2.96 -6.91 -2.96
CA SER A 29 -2.38 -5.65 -2.48
C SER A 29 -1.98 -5.72 -1.00
N ALA A 30 -1.04 -4.86 -0.64
CA ALA A 30 -0.50 -4.69 0.70
C ALA A 30 -0.30 -3.21 0.99
N ALA A 31 -0.81 -2.73 2.13
CA ALA A 31 -0.62 -1.36 2.57
C ALA A 31 0.39 -1.31 3.72
N VAL A 32 1.37 -0.42 3.61
CA VAL A 32 2.36 -0.18 4.66
C VAL A 32 2.67 1.31 4.80
N SER A 33 2.99 1.75 6.02
CA SER A 33 3.59 3.06 6.23
C SER A 33 5.08 3.01 5.89
N VAL A 34 5.52 3.95 5.06
CA VAL A 34 6.93 4.13 4.69
C VAL A 34 7.36 5.57 4.96
N GLU A 35 8.61 5.74 5.33
CA GLU A 35 9.22 7.06 5.53
C GLU A 35 9.74 7.57 4.18
N ILE A 36 9.27 8.74 3.75
CA ILE A 36 9.71 9.38 2.50
C ILE A 36 10.71 10.51 2.73
N LYS A 37 10.73 11.07 3.94
CA LYS A 37 11.64 12.11 4.44
C LYS A 37 11.76 11.92 5.95
N PRO A 38 12.80 12.43 6.62
CA PRO A 38 12.91 12.36 8.07
C PRO A 38 11.60 12.74 8.77
N ASP A 39 11.08 11.86 9.62
CA ASP A 39 9.83 11.99 10.37
C ASP A 39 8.55 12.12 9.51
N THR A 40 8.65 11.92 8.20
CA THR A 40 7.52 12.04 7.27
C THR A 40 7.12 10.67 6.73
N PHE A 41 6.05 10.13 7.30
CA PHE A 41 5.50 8.83 6.91
C PHE A 41 4.27 8.98 6.01
N VAL A 42 4.19 8.13 4.99
CA VAL A 42 3.03 8.05 4.09
C VAL A 42 2.61 6.60 3.90
N ILE A 43 1.39 6.40 3.43
CA ILE A 43 0.89 5.08 3.05
C ILE A 43 1.42 4.74 1.66
N ALA A 44 2.14 3.64 1.55
CA ALA A 44 2.49 2.99 0.29
C ALA A 44 1.60 1.75 0.08
N ALA A 45 0.99 1.67 -1.09
CA ALA A 45 0.25 0.52 -1.56
C ALA A 45 1.12 -0.27 -2.53
N TYR A 46 1.58 -1.43 -2.09
CA TYR A 46 2.18 -2.42 -2.97
C TYR A 46 1.06 -3.24 -3.60
N TYR A 47 1.11 -3.46 -4.90
CA TYR A 47 0.11 -4.24 -5.59
C TYR A 47 0.73 -5.17 -6.64
N HIS A 48 0.13 -6.34 -6.79
CA HIS A 48 0.44 -7.27 -7.85
C HIS A 48 -0.66 -7.22 -8.91
N SER A 49 -0.25 -7.09 -10.17
CA SER A 49 -1.13 -7.09 -11.34
C SER A 49 -0.39 -7.65 -12.55
N ASP A 50 -1.06 -8.50 -13.32
CA ASP A 50 -0.57 -9.01 -14.61
C ASP A 50 -0.56 -7.93 -15.69
N ILE A 51 -1.40 -6.91 -15.55
CA ILE A 51 -1.50 -5.78 -16.48
C ILE A 51 -0.85 -4.54 -15.89
N ASP A 52 -0.51 -3.59 -16.76
CA ASP A 52 -0.10 -2.28 -16.31
C ASP A 52 -1.32 -1.47 -15.87
N LEU A 53 -1.24 -0.89 -14.67
CA LEU A 53 -2.31 -0.10 -14.08
C LEU A 53 -1.83 1.33 -13.88
N ASP A 54 -2.66 2.27 -14.32
CA ASP A 54 -2.38 3.68 -14.12
C ASP A 54 -2.55 4.06 -12.63
N GLN A 55 -1.49 4.63 -12.06
CA GLN A 55 -1.45 4.98 -10.64
C GLN A 55 -2.42 6.12 -10.29
N ASN A 56 -2.68 7.04 -11.23
CA ASN A 56 -3.64 8.11 -11.02
C ASN A 56 -5.07 7.56 -10.89
N THR A 57 -5.39 6.53 -11.66
CA THR A 57 -6.69 5.86 -11.61
C THR A 57 -6.85 5.08 -10.31
N LEU A 58 -5.81 4.40 -9.83
CA LEU A 58 -5.80 3.76 -8.50
C LEU A 58 -5.99 4.78 -7.37
N ALA A 59 -5.30 5.92 -7.45
CA ALA A 59 -5.42 7.00 -6.47
C ALA A 59 -6.84 7.58 -6.44
N ALA A 60 -7.44 7.83 -7.61
CA ALA A 60 -8.81 8.29 -7.72
C ALA A 60 -9.80 7.29 -7.13
N PHE A 61 -9.65 6.00 -7.46
CA PHE A 61 -10.49 4.93 -6.95
C PHE A 61 -10.46 4.83 -5.42
N CYS A 62 -9.27 4.96 -4.81
CA CYS A 62 -9.12 5.04 -3.36
C CYS A 62 -9.78 6.31 -2.80
N ALA A 63 -9.62 7.47 -3.43
CA ALA A 63 -10.18 8.73 -2.94
C ALA A 63 -11.71 8.76 -2.92
N GLU A 64 -12.37 7.99 -3.79
CA GLU A 64 -13.83 7.84 -3.78
C GLU A 64 -14.36 6.97 -2.63
N ARG A 65 -13.53 6.06 -2.08
CA ARG A 65 -13.95 5.02 -1.12
C ARG A 65 -13.36 5.21 0.27
N LEU A 66 -12.23 5.90 0.36
CA LEU A 66 -11.46 6.09 1.58
C LEU A 66 -11.37 7.56 1.92
N ALA A 67 -11.30 7.87 3.21
CA ALA A 67 -10.96 9.21 3.64
C ALA A 67 -9.56 9.60 3.14
N ARG A 68 -9.35 10.90 2.85
CA ARG A 68 -8.10 11.41 2.26
C ARG A 68 -6.82 10.97 2.98
N TYR A 69 -6.84 10.89 4.31
CA TYR A 69 -5.68 10.47 5.12
C TYR A 69 -5.43 8.95 5.11
N LYS A 70 -6.39 8.15 4.62
CA LYS A 70 -6.24 6.70 4.41
C LYS A 70 -5.79 6.35 2.99
N CYS A 71 -5.85 7.32 2.07
CA CYS A 71 -5.46 7.10 0.68
C CYS A 71 -3.94 6.89 0.56
N PRO A 72 -3.49 5.86 -0.17
CA PRO A 72 -2.08 5.70 -0.49
C PRO A 72 -1.54 6.91 -1.24
N ARG A 73 -0.31 7.31 -0.91
CA ARG A 73 0.43 8.35 -1.65
C ARG A 73 1.42 7.77 -2.64
N LEU A 74 1.72 6.49 -2.51
CA LEU A 74 2.65 5.75 -3.37
C LEU A 74 1.98 4.45 -3.80
N PHE A 75 2.08 4.13 -5.09
CA PHE A 75 1.56 2.90 -5.68
C PHE A 75 2.73 2.16 -6.33
N LEU A 76 3.08 1.01 -5.77
CA LEU A 76 4.28 0.25 -6.14
C LEU A 76 3.87 -1.10 -6.71
N ARG A 77 4.00 -1.25 -8.03
CA ARG A 77 3.74 -2.53 -8.70
C ARG A 77 4.85 -3.52 -8.35
N VAL A 78 4.48 -4.73 -7.95
CA VAL A 78 5.40 -5.83 -7.68
C VAL A 78 4.98 -7.09 -8.44
N THR A 79 5.96 -7.92 -8.76
CA THR A 79 5.73 -9.24 -9.37
C THR A 79 5.08 -10.21 -8.40
N ALA A 80 5.35 -10.08 -7.10
CA ALA A 80 4.67 -10.81 -6.04
C ALA A 80 4.85 -10.08 -4.70
N LEU A 81 3.87 -10.22 -3.81
CA LEU A 81 4.00 -9.75 -2.44
C LEU A 81 4.82 -10.74 -1.61
N PRO A 82 5.74 -10.28 -0.74
CA PRO A 82 6.55 -11.15 0.09
C PRO A 82 5.65 -11.83 1.12
N LYS A 83 5.55 -13.16 1.02
CA LYS A 83 4.80 -14.01 1.96
C LYS A 83 5.75 -14.85 2.79
N GLY A 84 5.35 -15.17 4.03
CA GLY A 84 6.08 -16.07 4.92
C GLY A 84 5.68 -17.53 4.69
N ALA A 85 6.25 -18.44 5.47
CA ALA A 85 6.02 -19.89 5.37
C ALA A 85 4.53 -20.32 5.45
N ASN A 86 3.67 -19.50 6.07
CA ASN A 86 2.23 -19.75 6.16
C ASN A 86 1.39 -18.90 5.20
N ASN A 87 1.95 -18.49 4.05
CA ASN A 87 1.34 -17.55 3.08
C ASN A 87 0.94 -16.18 3.66
N LYS A 88 1.38 -15.86 4.88
CA LYS A 88 1.09 -14.58 5.54
C LYS A 88 1.95 -13.47 4.94
N LEU A 89 1.32 -12.36 4.59
CA LEU A 89 2.00 -11.16 4.10
C LEU A 89 3.08 -10.68 5.08
N GLN A 90 4.29 -10.44 4.56
CA GLN A 90 5.42 -9.92 5.31
C GLN A 90 5.57 -8.41 5.11
N ARG A 91 4.71 -7.64 5.78
CA ARG A 91 4.75 -6.15 5.72
C ARG A 91 6.10 -5.55 6.13
N ALA A 92 6.82 -6.20 7.05
CA ALA A 92 8.16 -5.76 7.44
C ALA A 92 9.18 -5.85 6.29
N ALA A 93 9.05 -6.84 5.40
CA ALA A 93 9.90 -6.98 4.23
C ALA A 93 9.61 -5.88 3.20
N LEU A 94 8.32 -5.56 2.98
CA LEU A 94 7.91 -4.45 2.12
C LEU A 94 8.47 -3.10 2.60
N ARG A 95 8.36 -2.80 3.90
CA ARG A 95 8.92 -1.57 4.48
C ARG A 95 10.43 -1.46 4.29
N LYS A 96 11.16 -2.56 4.41
CA LYS A 96 12.62 -2.60 4.18
C LYS A 96 13.01 -2.51 2.70
N ALA A 97 12.14 -3.00 1.82
CA ALA A 97 12.35 -2.94 0.38
C ALA A 97 12.09 -1.54 -0.19
N PHE A 98 11.29 -0.72 0.50
CA PHE A 98 11.11 0.67 0.13
C PHE A 98 12.42 1.44 0.22
N LYS A 99 12.82 2.06 -0.88
CA LYS A 99 13.92 3.01 -0.94
C LYS A 99 13.37 4.32 -1.48
N VAL A 100 13.66 5.42 -0.78
CA VAL A 100 13.44 6.75 -1.33
C VAL A 100 14.48 6.90 -2.44
N GLU A 101 14.06 7.06 -3.69
CA GLU A 101 14.98 7.47 -4.75
C GLU A 101 15.45 8.89 -4.43
N GLU A 102 16.77 9.08 -4.38
CA GLU A 102 17.46 10.36 -4.08
C GLU A 102 17.23 11.43 -5.15
#